data_AF-A0A2P9AC51-F1
#
_entry.id   AF-A0A2P9AC51-F1
#
_cell.length_a   1.000
_cell.length_b   1.000
_cell.length_c   1.000
_cell.angle_alpha   90.00
_cell.angle_beta   90.00
_cell.angle_gamma   90.00
#
_symmetry.space_group_name_H-M   'P 1'
#
loop_
_entity.id
_entity.type
_entity.pdbx_description
1 polymer ?
#
loop_
_entity_poly.entity_id
_entity_poly.type
_entity_poly.pdbx_seq_one_letter_code
_entity_poly.pdbx_strand_id
1 'polypeptide(L)'
;MTININNKEADNLTRAFAKLEGVGITEAIVIAMREALERRRNRETPLQTAARLRAEIGIKLNDKARRPLPRSVFDEMSGES
;
A
#
# COMPACT_ATOMS: atom_id res chain seq x y z
N MET A 1 12.22 -21.21 -3.76
CA MET A 1 11.28 -21.86 -2.82
C MET A 1 9.99 -22.11 -3.57
N THR A 2 9.39 -23.30 -3.48
CA THR A 2 8.22 -23.68 -4.28
C THR A 2 6.94 -23.42 -3.49
N ILE A 3 6.00 -22.68 -4.07
CA ILE A 3 4.66 -22.47 -3.47
C ILE A 3 3.73 -23.53 -4.06
N ASN A 4 3.10 -24.32 -3.19
CA ASN A 4 2.10 -25.30 -3.60
C ASN A 4 0.69 -24.75 -3.42
N ILE A 5 -0.16 -24.89 -4.44
CA ILE A 5 -1.53 -24.39 -4.45
C ILE A 5 -2.49 -25.59 -4.49
N ASN A 6 -3.10 -25.90 -3.35
CA ASN A 6 -4.00 -27.06 -3.23
C ASN A 6 -5.46 -26.69 -3.52
N ASN A 7 -5.77 -25.39 -3.62
CA ASN A 7 -7.09 -24.90 -3.96
C ASN A 7 -7.22 -24.77 -5.48
N LYS A 8 -8.21 -25.46 -6.06
CA LYS A 8 -8.44 -25.52 -7.51
C LYS A 8 -8.76 -24.16 -8.14
N GLU A 9 -9.51 -23.31 -7.43
CA GLU A 9 -9.85 -21.97 -7.90
C GLU A 9 -8.61 -21.08 -7.94
N ALA A 10 -7.79 -21.11 -6.89
CA ALA A 10 -6.56 -20.35 -6.81
C ALA A 10 -5.54 -20.78 -7.88
N ASP A 11 -5.42 -22.08 -8.15
CA ASP A 11 -4.57 -22.60 -9.24
C ASP A 11 -5.06 -22.11 -10.61
N ASN A 12 -6.36 -22.19 -10.87
CA ASN A 12 -6.96 -21.71 -12.13
C ASN A 12 -6.73 -20.20 -12.34
N LEU A 13 -6.96 -19.39 -11.31
CA LEU A 13 -6.75 -17.94 -11.35
C LEU A 13 -5.27 -17.61 -11.58
N THR A 14 -4.37 -18.30 -10.88
CA THR A 14 -2.93 -18.09 -11.01
C THR A 14 -2.44 -18.47 -12.41
N ARG A 15 -2.92 -19.59 -12.97
CA ARG A 15 -2.57 -19.99 -14.35
C ARG A 15 -3.08 -19.01 -15.39
N ALA A 16 -4.32 -18.53 -15.22
CA ALA A 16 -4.89 -17.53 -16.12
C ALA A 16 -4.07 -16.24 -16.09
N PHE A 17 -3.72 -15.76 -14.89
CA PHE A 17 -2.92 -14.57 -14.71
C PHE A 17 -1.48 -14.74 -15.24
N ALA A 18 -0.83 -15.86 -14.93
CA ALA A 18 0.50 -16.18 -15.43
C ALA A 18 0.55 -16.20 -16.98
N LYS A 19 -0.48 -16.75 -17.62
CA LYS A 19 -0.60 -16.75 -19.09
C LYS A 19 -0.79 -15.34 -19.64
N LEU A 20 -1.56 -14.49 -18.95
CA LEU A 20 -1.83 -13.12 -19.37
C LEU A 20 -0.57 -12.25 -19.29
N GLU A 21 0.18 -12.38 -18.20
CA GLU A 21 1.42 -11.62 -17.95
C GLU A 21 2.67 -12.25 -18.60
N GLY A 22 2.57 -13.47 -19.11
CA GLY A 22 3.70 -14.19 -19.71
C GLY A 22 4.79 -14.61 -18.72
N VAL A 23 4.43 -14.77 -17.44
CA VAL A 23 5.36 -15.06 -16.34
C VAL A 23 5.14 -16.45 -15.75
N GLY A 24 6.08 -16.90 -14.91
CA GLY A 24 5.94 -18.15 -14.16
C GLY A 24 4.87 -18.05 -13.06
N ILE A 25 4.35 -19.21 -12.61
CA ILE A 25 3.31 -19.30 -11.56
C ILE A 25 3.70 -18.54 -10.29
N THR A 26 4.92 -18.70 -9.79
CA THR A 26 5.38 -18.02 -8.58
C THR A 26 5.44 -16.51 -8.76
N GLU A 27 5.88 -16.03 -9.92
CA GLU A 27 5.96 -14.60 -10.23
C GLU A 27 4.57 -13.99 -10.37
N ALA A 28 3.65 -14.68 -11.04
CA ALA A 28 2.24 -14.32 -11.13
C ALA A 28 1.61 -14.10 -9.75
N ILE A 29 1.88 -14.97 -8.78
CA ILE A 29 1.38 -14.83 -7.40
C ILE A 29 1.93 -13.56 -6.75
N VAL A 30 3.24 -13.31 -6.87
CA VAL A 30 3.89 -12.15 -6.26
C VAL A 30 3.34 -10.84 -6.83
N ILE A 31 3.17 -10.77 -8.16
CA ILE A 31 2.60 -9.62 -8.84
C ILE A 31 1.16 -9.39 -8.36
N ALA A 32 0.30 -10.42 -8.44
CA ALA A 32 -1.10 -10.30 -8.05
C ALA A 32 -1.28 -9.85 -6.59
N MET A 33 -0.46 -10.39 -5.67
CA MET A 33 -0.51 -10.01 -4.26
C MET A 33 -0.03 -8.58 -4.02
N ARG A 34 1.03 -8.13 -4.72
CA ARG A 34 1.51 -6.76 -4.63
C ARG A 34 0.46 -5.77 -5.11
N GLU A 35 -0.14 -6.03 -6.28
CA GLU A 35 -1.20 -5.18 -6.82
C GLU A 35 -2.46 -5.17 -5.95
N ALA A 36 -2.85 -6.33 -5.38
CA ALA A 36 -3.99 -6.40 -4.48
C ALA A 36 -3.77 -5.54 -3.21
N LEU A 37 -2.55 -5.54 -2.66
CA LEU A 37 -2.17 -4.71 -1.53
C LEU A 37 -2.11 -3.24 -1.91
N GLU A 38 -1.50 -2.88 -3.04
CA GLU A 38 -1.45 -1.50 -3.54
C GLU A 38 -2.84 -0.95 -3.84
N ARG A 39 -3.71 -1.74 -4.48
CA ARG A 39 -5.11 -1.37 -4.72
C ARG A 39 -5.87 -1.12 -3.42
N ARG A 40 -5.59 -1.89 -2.36
CA ARG A 40 -6.15 -1.62 -1.02
C ARG A 40 -5.57 -0.36 -0.40
N ARG A 41 -4.26 -0.12 -0.55
CA ARG A 41 -3.60 1.09 -0.06
C ARG A 41 -4.12 2.35 -0.76
N ASN A 42 -4.39 2.30 -2.06
CA ASN A 42 -4.96 3.41 -2.82
C ASN A 42 -6.43 3.70 -2.48
N ARG A 43 -7.11 2.81 -1.73
CA ARG A 43 -8.44 3.06 -1.16
C ARG A 43 -8.38 3.72 0.22
N GLU A 44 -7.21 3.80 0.85
CA GLU A 44 -7.06 4.56 2.09
C GLU A 44 -7.18 6.06 1.79
N THR A 45 -7.97 6.76 2.60
CA THR A 45 -7.94 8.23 2.58
C THR A 45 -6.56 8.72 3.03
N PRO A 46 -6.11 9.93 2.62
CA PRO A 46 -4.84 10.49 3.07
C PRO A 46 -4.66 10.48 4.59
N LEU A 47 -5.76 10.66 5.34
CA LEU A 47 -5.79 10.60 6.80
C LEU A 47 -5.46 9.21 7.34
N GLN A 48 -6.05 8.16 6.75
CA GLN A 48 -5.83 6.76 7.12
C GLN A 48 -4.40 6.32 6.78
N THR A 49 -3.90 6.69 5.60
CA THR A 49 -2.51 6.42 5.23
C THR A 49 -1.53 7.10 6.17
N ALA A 50 -1.76 8.36 6.52
CA ALA A 50 -0.94 9.06 7.50
C ALA A 50 -1.01 8.38 8.89
N ALA A 51 -2.17 7.84 9.29
CA ALA A 51 -2.31 7.11 10.55
C ALA A 51 -1.52 5.80 10.56
N ARG A 52 -1.60 5.02 9.47
CA ARG A 52 -0.84 3.77 9.30
C ARG A 52 0.67 4.01 9.32
N LEU A 53 1.16 5.00 8.57
CA LEU A 53 2.58 5.36 8.54
C LEU A 53 3.07 5.81 9.92
N ARG A 54 2.28 6.61 10.65
CA ARG A 54 2.62 7.00 12.02
C ARG A 54 2.75 5.78 12.94
N ALA A 55 1.84 4.80 12.83
CA ALA A 55 1.93 3.57 13.61
C ALA A 55 3.16 2.72 13.25
N GLU A 56 3.49 2.59 11.96
CA GLU A 56 4.64 1.84 11.46
C GLU A 56 5.98 2.44 11.95
N ILE A 57 6.07 3.77 12.02
CA ILE A 57 7.27 4.50 12.46
C ILE A 57 7.28 4.72 14.00
N GLY A 58 6.19 4.35 14.70
CA GLY A 58 6.06 4.53 16.15
C GLY A 58 5.77 5.97 16.61
N ILE A 59 5.29 6.83 15.72
CA ILE A 59 4.96 8.23 16.02
C ILE A 59 3.55 8.33 16.62
N LYS A 60 3.45 8.88 17.84
CA LYS A 60 2.16 9.24 18.46
C LYS A 60 1.96 10.75 18.40
N LEU A 61 0.82 11.18 17.85
CA LEU A 61 0.45 12.60 17.85
C LEU A 61 -0.08 12.99 19.24
N ASN A 62 0.49 14.03 19.81
CA ASN A 62 -0.10 14.74 20.95
C ASN A 62 -1.21 15.71 20.45
N ASP A 63 -2.02 16.24 21.36
CA ASP A 63 -3.16 17.10 20.99
C ASP A 63 -2.76 18.40 20.29
N LYS A 64 -1.52 18.88 20.50
CA LYS A 64 -0.98 20.04 19.78
C LYS A 64 -0.63 19.69 18.33
N ALA A 65 -0.05 18.51 18.10
CA ALA A 65 0.35 18.01 16.78
C ALA A 65 -0.85 17.61 15.89
N ARG A 66 -2.07 17.57 16.45
CA ARG A 66 -3.32 17.39 15.70
C ARG A 66 -3.93 18.70 15.19
N ARG A 67 -3.40 19.85 15.61
CA ARG A 67 -3.87 21.15 15.13
C ARG A 67 -3.18 21.49 13.82
N PRO A 68 -3.89 22.06 12.83
CA PRO A 68 -3.26 22.55 11.61
C PRO A 68 -2.15 23.54 11.95
N LEU A 69 -1.04 23.49 11.20
CA LEU A 69 -0.03 24.53 11.32
C LEU A 69 -0.61 25.88 10.88
N PRO A 70 -0.17 26.99 11.49
CA PRO A 70 -0.42 28.32 10.97
C PRO A 70 0.12 28.42 9.53
N ARG A 71 -0.65 29.07 8.66
CA ARG A 71 -0.33 29.19 7.22
C ARG A 71 1.05 29.79 6.97
N SER A 72 1.42 30.84 7.72
CA SER A 72 2.74 31.47 7.62
C SER A 72 3.90 30.51 7.85
N VAL A 73 3.76 29.56 8.78
CA VAL A 73 4.80 28.56 9.08
C VAL A 73 4.83 27.49 7.98
N PHE A 74 3.68 27.12 7.43
CA PHE A 74 3.61 26.18 6.32
C PHE A 74 4.30 26.74 5.06
N ASP A 75 3.99 27.98 4.70
CA ASP A 75 4.53 28.64 3.50
C ASP A 75 6.07 28.80 3.59
N GLU A 76 6.59 29.09 4.79
CA GLU A 76 8.04 29.13 5.06
C GLU A 76 8.70 27.75 4.89
N MET A 77 8.04 26.67 5.32
CA MET A 77 8.58 25.30 5.23
C MET A 77 8.43 24.68 3.83
N SER A 78 7.40 25.04 3.07
CA SER A 78 7.11 24.47 1.75
C SER A 78 7.94 25.11 0.63
N GLY A 79 8.49 26.31 0.86
CA GLY A 79 9.20 27.08 -0.16
C GLY A 79 8.29 27.67 -1.23
N GLU A 80 6.97 27.59 -1.04
CA GLU A 80 5.99 28.30 -1.86
C GLU A 80 5.88 29.74 -1.34
N SER A 81 6.71 30.63 -1.90
CA SER A 81 6.59 32.09 -1.70
C SER A 81 5.56 32.70 -2.64
#